data_AF-A0A1J5AS39-F1
#
_entry.id   AF-A0A1J5AS39-F1
#
_cell.length_a   1.000
_cell.length_b   1.000
_cell.length_c   1.000
_cell.angle_alpha   90.00
_cell.angle_beta   90.00
_cell.angle_gamma   90.00
#
_symmetry.space_group_name_H-M   'P 1'
#
loop_
_entity.id
_entity.type
_entity.pdbx_description
1 polymer ?
#
loop_
_entity_poly.entity_id
_entity_poly.type
_entity_poly.pdbx_seq_one_letter_code
_entity_poly.pdbx_strand_id
1 'polypeptide(L)'
;MLKQIIHITQTSTSWETPYKLSGNEKAAETGYSYFGARYYDSDLSVWLSVDPLVDKYPSMSSYMYTAGNPVTLVDPDGRDVVYMGEGGSEVHRVKDDKINKTFIVDNKAQTVQITNLGLDGGKGWIEAKMPEMLVDENGNTLSDAKYQQYDHLIAAETAYFNQNKNSGKTPTHTNGLSVDDSRTVPDLDPTLVKSIIYQESRVGNYDGNKNDNNNSLQDIMQANVYYNASSHDWHKGKQQFGLTRGGGATPRQSVHAGIGILYQKGLRTSNDLSSTKFLGWDVATQNYNARNPNYSKEVYSRIPKR
;
A
#
# COMPACT_ATOMS: atom_id res chain seq x y z
N MET A 1 20.41 -55.15 28.36
CA MET A 1 19.53 -54.52 29.36
C MET A 1 19.10 -53.16 28.83
N LEU A 2 17.78 -53.02 28.65
CA LEU A 2 16.94 -51.82 28.51
C LEU A 2 17.49 -50.54 27.85
N LYS A 3 17.07 -50.32 26.60
CA LYS A 3 16.80 -48.99 26.03
C LYS A 3 15.43 -48.53 26.55
N GLN A 4 15.39 -47.44 27.31
CA GLN A 4 14.13 -46.80 27.67
C GLN A 4 13.76 -45.81 26.57
N ILE A 5 12.75 -46.19 25.77
CA ILE A 5 12.13 -45.33 24.76
C ILE A 5 11.20 -44.38 25.52
N ILE A 6 11.57 -43.10 25.59
CA ILE A 6 10.67 -42.05 26.04
C ILE A 6 9.80 -41.69 24.84
N HIS A 7 8.58 -42.21 24.82
CA HIS A 7 7.54 -41.77 23.90
C HIS A 7 7.00 -40.44 24.43
N ILE A 8 7.42 -39.32 23.85
CA ILE A 8 6.80 -38.02 24.11
C ILE A 8 5.60 -37.92 23.17
N THR A 9 4.42 -38.25 23.67
CA THR A 9 3.17 -37.92 22.99
C THR A 9 2.83 -36.47 23.34
N GLN A 10 3.26 -35.51 22.51
CA GLN A 10 2.68 -34.16 22.56
C GLN A 10 1.43 -34.15 21.68
N THR A 11 0.28 -34.38 22.30
CA THR A 11 -1.00 -33.91 21.78
C THR A 11 -1.23 -32.49 22.29
N SER A 12 -0.61 -31.52 21.63
CA SER A 12 -1.01 -30.11 21.73
C SER A 12 -1.46 -29.65 20.36
N THR A 13 -2.77 -29.76 20.10
CA THR A 13 -3.44 -29.07 18.99
C THR A 13 -3.58 -27.58 19.32
N SER A 14 -2.46 -26.90 19.54
CA SER A 14 -2.39 -25.45 19.62
C SER A 14 -1.33 -24.98 18.66
N TRP A 15 -1.75 -24.27 17.62
CA TRP A 15 -0.86 -23.48 16.79
C TRP A 15 -0.22 -22.39 17.67
N GLU A 16 1.00 -22.64 18.19
CA GLU A 16 1.79 -21.60 18.86
C GLU A 16 2.25 -20.59 17.81
N THR A 17 1.78 -19.35 17.93
CA THR A 17 2.23 -18.25 17.06
C THR A 17 3.51 -17.66 17.64
N PRO A 18 4.57 -17.46 16.83
CA PRO A 18 5.81 -16.81 17.30
C PRO A 18 5.55 -15.35 17.66
N TYR A 19 4.47 -14.76 17.14
CA TYR A 19 4.02 -13.41 17.44
C TYR A 19 3.19 -13.39 18.72
N LYS A 20 3.65 -12.64 19.73
CA LYS A 20 2.98 -12.53 21.04
C LYS A 20 2.64 -11.08 21.36
N LEU A 21 3.54 -10.33 22.01
CA LEU A 21 3.26 -8.97 22.44
C LEU A 21 3.23 -8.00 21.26
N SER A 22 2.11 -7.26 21.11
CA SER A 22 1.92 -6.25 20.07
C SER A 22 2.21 -6.73 18.64
N GLY A 23 1.98 -8.03 18.37
CA GLY A 23 2.22 -8.64 17.06
C GLY A 23 3.69 -8.92 16.72
N ASN A 24 4.62 -8.75 17.67
CA ASN A 24 6.04 -8.96 17.45
C ASN A 24 6.48 -10.37 17.80
N GLU A 25 7.51 -10.83 17.09
CA GLU A 25 8.13 -12.13 17.32
C GLU A 25 8.76 -12.15 18.71
N LYS A 26 8.35 -13.14 19.51
CA LYS A 26 8.95 -13.44 20.81
C LYS A 26 9.93 -14.58 20.60
N ALA A 27 11.21 -14.29 20.78
CA ALA A 27 12.27 -15.30 20.69
C ALA A 27 12.03 -16.37 21.78
N ALA A 28 11.91 -17.63 21.37
CA ALA A 28 11.57 -18.73 22.28
C ALA A 28 12.70 -19.01 23.29
N GLU A 29 13.94 -18.69 22.92
CA GLU A 29 15.15 -18.94 23.69
C GLU A 29 15.39 -17.91 24.81
N THR A 30 14.97 -16.66 24.61
CA THR A 30 15.25 -15.54 25.53
C THR A 30 14.01 -14.95 26.18
N GLY A 31 12.81 -15.21 25.65
CA GLY A 31 11.55 -14.68 26.17
C GLY A 31 11.29 -13.22 25.82
N TYR A 32 12.21 -12.55 25.11
CA TYR A 32 12.10 -11.16 24.72
C TYR A 32 11.33 -10.98 23.41
N SER A 33 10.62 -9.86 23.30
CA SER A 33 9.90 -9.50 22.08
C SER A 33 10.74 -8.54 21.24
N TYR A 34 10.91 -8.83 19.95
CA TYR A 34 11.73 -8.01 19.06
C TYR A 34 10.88 -6.99 18.28
N PHE A 35 11.11 -5.69 18.52
CA PHE A 35 10.34 -4.58 17.93
C PHE A 35 11.12 -3.85 16.82
N GLY A 36 12.05 -4.54 16.15
CA GLY A 36 12.91 -3.95 15.11
C GLY A 36 14.07 -3.12 15.68
N ALA A 37 13.78 -2.00 16.33
CA ALA A 37 14.81 -1.11 16.85
C ALA A 37 15.42 -1.58 18.19
N ARG A 38 14.65 -2.32 19.01
CA ARG A 38 15.04 -2.76 20.35
C ARG A 38 14.38 -4.08 20.72
N TYR A 39 14.99 -4.79 21.67
CA TYR A 39 14.39 -5.93 22.36
C TYR A 39 13.65 -5.44 23.61
N TYR A 40 12.45 -5.98 23.82
CA TYR A 40 11.58 -5.65 24.94
C TYR A 40 11.42 -6.84 25.88
N ASP A 41 11.57 -6.59 27.18
CA ASP A 41 11.23 -7.54 28.22
C ASP A 41 9.79 -7.30 28.67
N SER A 42 8.91 -8.25 28.32
CA SER A 42 7.48 -8.18 28.67
C SER A 42 7.21 -8.35 30.15
N ASP A 43 8.08 -9.05 30.87
CA ASP A 43 7.87 -9.42 32.27
C ASP A 43 8.30 -8.26 33.18
N LEU A 44 9.37 -7.56 32.79
CA LEU A 44 9.84 -6.35 33.47
C LEU A 44 9.23 -5.06 32.91
N SER A 45 8.53 -5.15 31.78
CA SER A 45 7.91 -4.03 31.08
C SER A 45 8.88 -2.91 30.65
N VAL A 46 10.13 -3.25 30.34
CA VAL A 46 11.20 -2.30 29.99
C VAL A 46 11.91 -2.66 28.68
N TRP A 47 12.46 -1.66 28.01
CA TRP A 47 13.39 -1.87 26.91
C TRP A 47 14.76 -2.34 27.41
N LEU A 48 15.39 -3.26 26.68
CA LEU A 48 16.73 -3.75 27.02
C LEU A 48 17.86 -2.80 26.56
N SER A 49 17.52 -1.72 25.86
CA SER A 49 18.47 -0.69 25.42
C SER A 49 17.84 0.71 25.42
N VAL A 50 18.72 1.72 25.52
CA VAL A 50 18.38 3.16 25.53
C VAL A 50 17.63 3.55 24.25
N ASP A 51 16.59 4.37 24.39
CA ASP A 51 15.85 4.94 23.26
C ASP A 51 16.76 5.78 22.34
N PRO A 52 16.84 5.47 21.04
CA PRO A 52 17.58 6.28 20.07
C PRO A 52 17.08 7.74 19.96
N LEU A 53 15.86 8.04 20.43
CA LEU A 53 15.27 9.37 20.46
C LEU A 53 15.27 10.02 21.86
N VAL A 54 16.06 9.49 22.80
CA VAL A 54 16.13 9.99 24.19
C VAL A 54 16.35 11.51 24.26
N ASP A 55 17.14 12.08 23.36
CA ASP A 55 17.46 13.52 23.33
C ASP A 55 16.24 14.40 23.03
N LYS A 56 15.19 13.87 22.38
CA LYS A 56 13.94 14.59 22.13
C LYS A 56 13.00 14.58 23.33
N TYR A 57 13.18 13.66 24.27
CA TYR A 57 12.28 13.46 25.40
C TYR A 57 13.06 13.38 26.73
N PRO A 58 13.78 14.44 27.12
CA PRO A 58 14.63 14.42 28.32
C PRO A 58 13.84 14.25 29.62
N SER A 59 12.52 14.50 29.60
CA SER A 59 11.61 14.27 30.73
C SER A 59 11.07 12.85 30.81
N MET A 60 11.46 11.96 29.89
CA MET A 60 11.00 10.57 29.81
C MET A 60 12.16 9.62 30.07
N SER A 61 11.92 8.53 30.82
CA SER A 61 12.96 7.51 31.01
C SER A 61 13.29 6.85 29.67
N SER A 62 14.59 6.74 29.37
CA SER A 62 15.11 6.17 28.12
C SER A 62 14.81 4.68 27.92
N TYR A 63 14.26 4.02 28.93
CA TYR A 63 13.87 2.61 28.91
C TYR A 63 12.34 2.41 28.98
N MET A 64 11.56 3.49 28.95
CA MET A 64 10.11 3.44 29.16
C MET A 64 9.35 3.02 27.90
N TYR A 65 8.53 1.97 28.03
CA TYR A 65 7.58 1.56 27.00
C TYR A 65 6.34 2.45 27.06
N THR A 66 5.84 2.91 25.90
CA THR A 66 4.54 3.61 25.75
C THR A 66 4.29 4.78 26.73
N ALA A 67 5.35 5.50 27.11
CA ALA A 67 5.31 6.56 28.13
C ALA A 67 4.64 6.13 29.45
N GLY A 68 4.71 4.84 29.82
CA GLY A 68 4.14 4.31 31.06
C GLY A 68 2.64 4.04 31.00
N ASN A 69 2.02 4.11 29.81
CA ASN A 69 0.60 3.80 29.64
C ASN A 69 0.34 2.82 28.47
N PRO A 70 0.71 1.54 28.63
CA PRO A 70 0.57 0.51 27.59
C PRO A 70 -0.87 0.11 27.28
N VAL A 71 -1.84 0.65 28.03
CA VAL A 71 -3.28 0.42 27.83
C VAL A 71 -3.90 1.50 26.94
N THR A 72 -3.32 2.71 26.90
CA THR A 72 -3.94 3.88 26.23
C THR A 72 -3.04 4.60 25.23
N LEU A 73 -1.72 4.39 25.26
CA LEU A 73 -0.77 5.06 24.37
C LEU A 73 0.01 4.04 23.52
N VAL A 74 -0.46 3.80 22.30
CA VAL A 74 0.27 3.12 21.21
C VAL A 74 -0.06 3.84 19.89
N ASP A 75 0.92 3.83 18.97
CA ASP A 75 1.21 4.69 17.80
C ASP A 75 0.04 5.08 16.83
N PRO A 76 -0.10 6.35 16.38
CA PRO A 76 -1.06 6.81 15.36
C PRO A 76 -0.78 6.39 13.88
N ASP A 77 -0.14 5.26 13.61
CA ASP A 77 0.55 4.92 12.35
C ASP A 77 -0.25 4.15 11.27
N GLY A 78 -1.59 4.18 11.29
CA GLY A 78 -2.42 3.70 10.17
C GLY A 78 -2.60 2.18 10.10
N ARG A 79 -2.59 1.50 11.24
CA ARG A 79 -2.78 0.04 11.37
C ARG A 79 -4.24 -0.42 11.35
N ASP A 80 -5.11 0.30 10.66
CA ASP A 80 -6.54 -0.01 10.68
C ASP A 80 -6.91 -1.24 9.84
N VAL A 81 -8.06 -1.85 10.16
CA VAL A 81 -8.77 -2.73 9.23
C VAL A 81 -9.79 -1.89 8.45
N VAL A 82 -9.56 -1.72 7.16
CA VAL A 82 -10.36 -0.85 6.28
C VAL A 82 -11.19 -1.68 5.32
N TYR A 83 -12.48 -1.39 5.22
CA TYR A 83 -13.40 -1.97 4.24
C TYR A 83 -13.77 -0.92 3.20
N MET A 84 -13.50 -1.23 1.94
CA MET A 84 -13.71 -0.34 0.81
C MET A 84 -14.83 -0.88 -0.07
N GLY A 85 -15.95 -0.17 -0.14
CA GLY A 85 -17.11 -0.52 -0.96
C GLY A 85 -16.90 -0.32 -2.45
N GLU A 86 -17.94 -0.64 -3.23
CA GLU A 86 -17.92 -0.51 -4.69
C GLU A 86 -17.48 0.89 -5.14
N GLY A 87 -16.65 0.91 -6.18
CA GLY A 87 -16.04 2.14 -6.69
C GLY A 87 -14.85 2.65 -5.89
N GLY A 88 -14.55 2.10 -4.70
CA GLY A 88 -13.36 2.44 -3.90
C GLY A 88 -13.63 3.36 -2.70
N SER A 89 -14.88 3.60 -2.31
CA SER A 89 -15.20 4.41 -1.12
C SER A 89 -15.02 3.61 0.16
N GLU A 90 -14.39 4.19 1.17
CA GLU A 90 -14.38 3.59 2.51
C GLU A 90 -15.81 3.48 3.05
N VAL A 91 -16.21 2.27 3.45
CA VAL A 91 -17.53 2.00 4.05
C VAL A 91 -17.43 1.75 5.55
N HIS A 92 -16.29 1.24 6.01
CA HIS A 92 -16.07 0.94 7.42
C HIS A 92 -14.57 0.90 7.73
N ARG A 93 -14.22 1.33 8.94
CA ARG A 93 -12.86 1.28 9.48
C ARG A 93 -12.92 0.84 10.92
N VAL A 94 -12.23 -0.25 11.21
CA VAL A 94 -11.97 -0.70 12.58
C VAL A 94 -10.57 -0.22 12.92
N LYS A 95 -10.49 0.63 13.94
CA LYS A 95 -9.19 1.00 14.49
C LYS A 95 -8.62 -0.19 15.23
N ASP A 96 -7.48 -0.66 14.76
CA ASP A 96 -6.73 -1.76 15.35
C ASP A 96 -5.26 -1.34 15.37
N ASP A 97 -4.54 -1.63 16.44
CA ASP A 97 -3.15 -1.19 16.58
C ASP A 97 -2.15 -2.30 16.19
N LYS A 98 -2.68 -3.45 15.72
CA LYS A 98 -1.94 -4.69 15.45
C LYS A 98 -2.19 -5.21 14.03
N ILE A 99 -3.34 -4.93 13.43
CA ILE A 99 -3.77 -5.51 12.15
C ILE A 99 -3.98 -4.44 11.09
N ASN A 100 -2.97 -4.21 10.25
CA ASN A 100 -3.11 -3.38 9.06
C ASN A 100 -3.62 -4.22 7.88
N LYS A 101 -4.92 -4.16 7.60
CA LYS A 101 -5.55 -4.91 6.50
C LYS A 101 -6.56 -4.06 5.75
N THR A 102 -6.64 -4.30 4.45
CA THR A 102 -7.67 -3.70 3.62
C THR A 102 -8.50 -4.79 2.97
N PHE A 103 -9.81 -4.65 3.03
CA PHE A 103 -10.78 -5.51 2.37
C PHE A 103 -11.52 -4.72 1.30
N ILE A 104 -11.72 -5.34 0.14
CA ILE A 104 -12.50 -4.76 -0.96
C ILE A 104 -13.66 -5.68 -1.33
N VAL A 105 -14.65 -5.12 -2.01
CA VAL A 105 -15.77 -5.92 -2.54
C VAL A 105 -15.28 -6.87 -3.63
N ASP A 106 -15.69 -8.12 -3.55
CA ASP A 106 -15.51 -9.11 -4.61
C ASP A 106 -16.53 -8.82 -5.73
N ASN A 107 -16.02 -8.41 -6.90
CA ASN A 107 -16.86 -8.11 -8.06
C ASN A 107 -17.61 -9.34 -8.61
N LYS A 108 -17.27 -10.56 -8.17
CA LYS A 108 -17.95 -11.81 -8.53
C LYS A 108 -19.07 -12.19 -7.55
N ALA A 109 -19.18 -11.53 -6.41
CA ALA A 109 -20.23 -11.82 -5.43
C ALA A 109 -21.57 -11.21 -5.89
N GLN A 110 -22.61 -12.04 -6.05
CA GLN A 110 -23.92 -11.61 -6.56
C GLN A 110 -24.81 -10.88 -5.55
N THR A 111 -24.38 -10.70 -4.30
CA THR A 111 -25.13 -9.95 -3.26
C THR A 111 -24.17 -9.39 -2.21
N VAL A 112 -24.06 -8.06 -2.11
CA VAL A 112 -23.48 -7.36 -0.95
C VAL A 112 -24.63 -6.87 -0.08
N GLN A 113 -25.05 -7.65 0.92
CA GLN A 113 -25.98 -7.14 1.92
C GLN A 113 -25.19 -6.25 2.89
N ILE A 114 -25.31 -4.93 2.73
CA ILE A 114 -24.65 -3.90 3.57
C ILE A 114 -25.31 -3.82 4.96
N THR A 115 -26.47 -4.45 5.13
CA THR A 115 -27.23 -4.49 6.38
C THR A 115 -26.75 -5.62 7.27
N ASN A 116 -25.85 -5.28 8.20
CA ASN A 116 -25.20 -6.10 9.24
C ASN A 116 -23.77 -6.48 8.87
N LEU A 117 -22.81 -5.65 9.30
CA LEU A 117 -21.37 -5.95 9.36
C LEU A 117 -21.10 -7.03 10.43
N GLY A 118 -21.71 -8.21 10.27
CA GLY A 118 -21.31 -9.42 10.97
C GLY A 118 -19.96 -9.85 10.38
N LEU A 119 -18.90 -9.61 11.15
CA LEU A 119 -17.49 -9.82 10.81
C LEU A 119 -17.10 -11.31 10.73
N ASP A 120 -17.95 -12.14 10.12
CA ASP A 120 -17.70 -13.56 9.88
C ASP A 120 -17.71 -13.82 8.36
N GLY A 121 -16.57 -13.62 7.70
CA GLY A 121 -16.19 -14.27 6.44
C GLY A 121 -17.25 -14.43 5.33
N GLY A 122 -18.18 -13.49 5.18
CA GLY A 122 -19.31 -13.60 4.27
C GLY A 122 -18.94 -13.28 2.82
N LYS A 123 -19.29 -14.19 1.90
CA LYS A 123 -19.20 -14.05 0.43
C LYS A 123 -19.49 -12.60 -0.02
N GLY A 124 -18.45 -11.84 -0.35
CA GLY A 124 -18.58 -10.43 -0.74
C GLY A 124 -17.35 -9.57 -0.48
N TRP A 125 -16.49 -9.93 0.49
CA TRP A 125 -15.26 -9.20 0.80
C TRP A 125 -14.02 -10.07 0.54
N ILE A 126 -12.98 -9.49 -0.05
CA ILE A 126 -11.68 -10.12 -0.23
C ILE A 126 -10.57 -9.24 0.36
N GLU A 127 -9.57 -9.88 0.97
CA GLU A 127 -8.39 -9.19 1.49
C GLU A 127 -7.52 -8.71 0.32
N ALA A 128 -7.25 -7.40 0.28
CA ALA A 128 -6.33 -6.80 -0.68
C ALA A 128 -4.88 -6.97 -0.19
N LYS A 129 -3.97 -7.26 -1.12
CA LYS A 129 -2.53 -7.27 -0.81
C LYS A 129 -2.12 -5.87 -0.34
N MET A 130 -1.53 -5.78 0.85
CA MET A 130 -0.98 -4.52 1.36
C MET A 130 0.38 -4.22 0.71
N PRO A 131 0.71 -2.95 0.44
CA PRO A 131 2.05 -2.59 -0.04
C PRO A 131 3.10 -2.81 1.06
N GLU A 132 4.30 -3.20 0.66
CA GLU A 132 5.42 -3.33 1.59
C GLU A 132 5.98 -1.94 1.99
N MET A 133 6.76 -1.91 3.08
CA MET A 133 7.50 -0.70 3.44
C MET A 133 8.62 -0.47 2.44
N LEU A 134 8.67 0.74 1.89
CA LEU A 134 9.72 1.14 0.96
C LEU A 134 11.05 1.38 1.69
N VAL A 135 12.13 1.40 0.93
CA VAL A 135 13.45 1.84 1.39
C VAL A 135 13.86 3.17 0.76
N ASP A 136 14.67 3.94 1.47
CA ASP A 136 15.31 5.15 0.96
C ASP A 136 16.51 4.82 0.04
N GLU A 137 17.19 5.85 -0.45
CA GLU A 137 18.35 5.72 -1.34
C GLU A 137 19.56 5.05 -0.67
N ASN A 138 19.61 5.04 0.66
CA ASN A 138 20.64 4.39 1.46
C ASN A 138 20.22 2.97 1.89
N GLY A 139 19.02 2.52 1.54
CA GLY A 139 18.47 1.23 1.92
C GLY A 139 17.79 1.20 3.30
N ASN A 140 17.60 2.36 3.95
CA ASN A 140 16.87 2.42 5.23
C ASN A 140 15.38 2.29 4.99
N THR A 141 14.69 1.55 5.85
CA THR A 141 13.23 1.41 5.78
C THR A 141 12.53 2.73 6.09
N LEU A 142 11.57 3.10 5.24
CA LEU A 142 10.72 4.27 5.40
C LEU A 142 9.52 3.94 6.30
N SER A 143 9.75 3.78 7.60
CA SER A 143 8.74 3.35 8.58
C SER A 143 7.90 4.48 9.19
N ASP A 144 8.23 5.76 8.95
CA ASP A 144 7.45 6.90 9.46
C ASP A 144 6.02 6.91 8.90
N ALA A 145 5.00 6.95 9.76
CA ALA A 145 3.55 6.92 9.44
C ALA A 145 3.11 7.75 8.21
N LYS A 146 3.75 8.89 7.95
CA LYS A 146 3.50 9.74 6.76
C LYS A 146 3.70 9.01 5.43
N TYR A 147 4.47 7.91 5.41
CA TYR A 147 4.69 7.07 4.23
C TYR A 147 3.70 5.90 4.13
N GLN A 148 2.97 5.61 5.21
CA GLN A 148 1.96 4.54 5.29
C GLN A 148 0.53 5.08 5.19
N GLN A 149 0.34 6.40 5.30
CA GLN A 149 -0.96 7.06 5.37
C GLN A 149 -1.97 6.65 4.27
N TYR A 150 -1.48 6.28 3.08
CA TYR A 150 -2.31 5.89 1.94
C TYR A 150 -2.25 4.40 1.60
N ASP A 151 -1.64 3.55 2.43
CA ASP A 151 -1.44 2.13 2.14
C ASP A 151 -2.76 1.39 1.89
N HIS A 152 -3.81 1.73 2.64
CA HIS A 152 -5.14 1.17 2.45
C HIS A 152 -5.76 1.56 1.10
N LEU A 153 -5.61 2.82 0.67
CA LEU A 153 -6.09 3.27 -0.64
C LEU A 153 -5.33 2.57 -1.76
N ILE A 154 -4.00 2.47 -1.63
CA ILE A 154 -3.13 1.81 -2.60
C ILE A 154 -3.50 0.33 -2.74
N ALA A 155 -3.64 -0.37 -1.61
CA ALA A 155 -4.05 -1.77 -1.59
C ALA A 155 -5.42 -1.95 -2.27
N ALA A 156 -6.41 -1.13 -1.91
CA ALA A 156 -7.75 -1.23 -2.44
C ALA A 156 -7.81 -0.98 -3.94
N GLU A 157 -7.29 0.14 -4.43
CA GLU A 157 -7.36 0.52 -5.84
C GLU A 157 -6.54 -0.45 -6.72
N THR A 158 -5.40 -0.95 -6.23
CA THR A 158 -4.62 -1.98 -6.93
C THR A 158 -5.41 -3.28 -7.06
N ALA A 159 -6.05 -3.71 -5.97
CA ALA A 159 -6.84 -4.93 -5.98
C ALA A 159 -8.13 -4.78 -6.84
N TYR A 160 -8.79 -3.62 -6.84
CA TYR A 160 -9.89 -3.33 -7.76
C TYR A 160 -9.45 -3.35 -9.23
N PHE A 161 -8.31 -2.75 -9.55
CA PHE A 161 -7.75 -2.81 -10.89
C PHE A 161 -7.49 -4.26 -11.33
N ASN A 162 -6.85 -5.06 -10.47
CA ASN A 162 -6.55 -6.47 -10.76
C ASN A 162 -7.82 -7.29 -10.96
N GLN A 163 -8.85 -7.12 -10.10
CA GLN A 163 -10.14 -7.78 -10.26
C GLN A 163 -10.82 -7.42 -11.60
N ASN A 164 -10.88 -6.13 -11.92
CA ASN A 164 -11.49 -5.63 -13.15
C ASN A 164 -10.77 -6.18 -14.38
N LYS A 165 -9.45 -6.07 -14.42
CA LYS A 165 -8.59 -6.66 -15.46
C LYS A 165 -8.85 -8.16 -15.63
N ASN A 166 -8.86 -8.92 -14.53
CA ASN A 166 -9.13 -10.37 -14.56
C ASN A 166 -10.55 -10.73 -14.99
N SER A 167 -11.48 -9.77 -15.00
CA SER A 167 -12.83 -9.90 -15.55
C SER A 167 -12.97 -9.41 -17.00
N GLY A 168 -11.88 -9.02 -17.66
CA GLY A 168 -11.92 -8.48 -19.02
C GLY A 168 -12.21 -6.98 -19.10
N LYS A 169 -12.31 -6.29 -17.95
CA LYS A 169 -12.56 -4.85 -17.88
C LYS A 169 -11.24 -4.11 -17.66
N THR A 170 -10.69 -3.55 -18.73
CA THR A 170 -9.48 -2.70 -18.67
C THR A 170 -9.78 -1.31 -19.19
N PRO A 171 -9.06 -0.27 -18.73
CA PRO A 171 -9.06 1.04 -19.38
C PRO A 171 -8.70 0.94 -20.87
N THR A 172 -9.14 1.90 -21.67
CA THR A 172 -8.71 1.99 -23.07
C THR A 172 -7.40 2.76 -23.16
N HIS A 173 -6.55 2.48 -24.14
CA HIS A 173 -5.45 3.35 -24.54
C HIS A 173 -5.99 4.74 -24.95
N THR A 174 -5.11 5.74 -25.00
CA THR A 174 -5.43 7.10 -25.48
C THR A 174 -5.97 7.16 -26.92
N ASN A 175 -5.76 6.13 -27.74
CA ASN A 175 -6.32 6.01 -29.09
C ASN A 175 -7.71 5.33 -29.10
N GLY A 176 -8.24 4.96 -27.92
CA GLY A 176 -9.56 4.34 -27.74
C GLY A 176 -9.56 2.81 -27.78
N LEU A 177 -8.43 2.15 -28.08
CA LEU A 177 -8.35 0.70 -28.17
C LEU A 177 -8.10 0.05 -26.80
N SER A 178 -8.71 -1.11 -26.56
CA SER A 178 -8.42 -1.95 -25.39
C SER A 178 -7.33 -2.97 -25.72
N VAL A 179 -6.70 -3.54 -24.70
CA VAL A 179 -5.80 -4.69 -24.89
C VAL A 179 -6.58 -5.87 -25.48
N ASP A 180 -5.96 -6.61 -26.41
CA ASP A 180 -6.62 -7.70 -27.12
C ASP A 180 -7.00 -8.85 -26.16
N ASP A 181 -6.14 -9.13 -25.18
CA ASP A 181 -6.40 -10.09 -24.11
C ASP A 181 -5.91 -9.56 -22.76
N SER A 182 -6.85 -9.13 -21.92
CA SER A 182 -6.60 -8.66 -20.55
C SER A 182 -5.86 -9.65 -19.64
N ARG A 183 -5.91 -10.96 -19.92
CA ARG A 183 -5.21 -11.98 -19.14
C ARG A 183 -3.69 -11.95 -19.35
N THR A 184 -3.24 -11.32 -20.44
CA THR A 184 -1.80 -11.12 -20.71
C THR A 184 -1.19 -10.03 -19.84
N VAL A 185 -2.01 -9.22 -19.18
CA VAL A 185 -1.58 -8.16 -18.27
C VAL A 185 -1.35 -8.79 -16.88
N PRO A 186 -0.12 -8.79 -16.35
CA PRO A 186 0.16 -9.31 -15.02
C PRO A 186 -0.56 -8.51 -13.94
N ASP A 187 -0.86 -9.14 -12.80
CA ASP A 187 -1.40 -8.42 -11.65
C ASP A 187 -0.41 -7.32 -11.20
N LEU A 188 -0.94 -6.13 -10.95
CA LEU A 188 -0.19 -4.99 -10.46
C LEU A 188 0.15 -5.20 -8.98
N ASP A 189 1.40 -4.92 -8.61
CA ASP A 189 1.85 -4.96 -7.22
C ASP A 189 1.55 -3.62 -6.52
N PRO A 190 0.83 -3.59 -5.39
CA PRO A 190 0.59 -2.36 -4.62
C PRO A 190 1.89 -1.70 -4.15
N THR A 191 2.96 -2.45 -3.94
CA THR A 191 4.28 -1.91 -3.55
C THR A 191 4.91 -1.10 -4.68
N LEU A 192 4.71 -1.51 -5.93
CA LEU A 192 5.13 -0.74 -7.11
C LEU A 192 4.37 0.59 -7.17
N VAL A 193 3.04 0.55 -6.96
CA VAL A 193 2.20 1.75 -6.92
C VAL A 193 2.65 2.70 -5.81
N LYS A 194 2.90 2.18 -4.61
CA LYS A 194 3.43 2.97 -3.49
C LYS A 194 4.78 3.61 -3.82
N SER A 195 5.68 2.87 -4.48
CA SER A 195 6.98 3.41 -4.90
C SER A 195 6.85 4.53 -5.94
N ILE A 196 5.94 4.39 -6.91
CA ILE A 196 5.61 5.45 -7.85
C ILE A 196 5.08 6.69 -7.11
N ILE A 197 4.12 6.52 -6.20
CA ILE A 197 3.60 7.63 -5.35
C ILE A 197 4.73 8.32 -4.58
N TYR A 198 5.66 7.55 -4.00
CA TYR A 198 6.81 8.11 -3.31
C TYR A 198 7.73 8.89 -4.27
N GLN A 199 7.91 8.40 -5.49
CA GLN A 199 8.74 9.07 -6.50
C GLN A 199 8.07 10.36 -7.01
N GLU A 200 6.75 10.38 -7.18
CA GLU A 200 6.01 11.53 -7.71
C GLU A 200 5.82 12.65 -6.67
N SER A 201 5.51 12.29 -5.42
CA SER A 201 5.07 13.28 -4.41
C SER A 201 5.65 13.09 -3.02
N ARG A 202 6.55 12.11 -2.82
CA ARG A 202 6.96 11.62 -1.49
C ARG A 202 5.74 11.25 -0.62
N VAL A 203 4.76 10.58 -1.24
CA VAL A 203 3.49 10.20 -0.58
C VAL A 203 2.72 11.44 -0.12
N GLY A 204 2.69 12.47 -0.96
CA GLY A 204 2.08 13.76 -0.67
C GLY A 204 2.85 14.66 0.29
N ASN A 205 4.07 14.29 0.71
CA ASN A 205 4.85 15.08 1.68
C ASN A 205 5.84 16.08 1.03
N TYR A 206 5.93 16.14 -0.31
CA TYR A 206 6.84 17.05 -1.01
C TYR A 206 6.11 18.21 -1.70
N ASP A 207 6.22 19.41 -1.14
CA ASP A 207 5.92 20.70 -1.79
C ASP A 207 7.23 21.51 -1.84
N GLY A 208 8.13 21.12 -2.75
CA GLY A 208 9.34 21.90 -3.02
C GLY A 208 9.12 22.99 -4.09
N ASN A 209 7.92 23.12 -4.65
CA ASN A 209 7.69 23.87 -5.87
C ASN A 209 6.52 24.84 -5.74
N LYS A 210 6.82 26.05 -5.26
CA LYS A 210 5.87 27.18 -5.10
C LYS A 210 5.10 27.59 -6.37
N ASN A 211 5.42 26.99 -7.52
CA ASN A 211 4.77 27.24 -8.81
C ASN A 211 3.82 26.10 -9.24
N ASP A 212 3.67 25.03 -8.47
CA ASP A 212 2.59 24.09 -8.69
C ASP A 212 1.29 24.65 -8.09
N ASN A 213 0.27 24.77 -8.93
CA ASN A 213 -1.09 25.05 -8.44
C ASN A 213 -1.80 23.72 -8.09
N ASN A 214 -1.05 22.62 -8.04
CA ASN A 214 -1.53 21.28 -7.75
C ASN A 214 -0.84 20.80 -6.48
N ASN A 215 -1.58 20.82 -5.38
CA ASN A 215 -1.10 20.40 -4.10
C ASN A 215 -0.77 18.89 -4.14
N SER A 216 0.52 18.55 -4.10
CA SER A 216 1.01 17.17 -4.04
C SER A 216 0.39 16.37 -2.87
N LEU A 217 -0.12 17.04 -1.83
CA LEU A 217 -0.89 16.42 -0.73
C LEU A 217 -2.19 15.76 -1.20
N GLN A 218 -2.82 16.26 -2.27
CA GLN A 218 -4.08 15.72 -2.81
C GLN A 218 -3.85 14.85 -4.04
N ASP A 219 -3.06 15.33 -5.01
CA ASP A 219 -2.75 14.56 -6.22
C ASP A 219 -1.42 13.79 -6.09
N ILE A 220 -1.43 12.79 -5.20
CA ILE A 220 -0.23 12.08 -4.74
C ILE A 220 0.48 11.23 -5.82
N MET A 221 -0.19 10.88 -6.92
CA MET A 221 0.38 10.24 -8.11
C MET A 221 0.61 11.24 -9.26
N GLN A 222 0.36 12.53 -9.04
CA GLN A 222 0.45 13.58 -10.06
C GLN A 222 -0.34 13.25 -11.34
N ALA A 223 -1.53 12.67 -11.17
CA ALA A 223 -2.35 12.16 -12.26
C ALA A 223 -3.11 13.27 -13.02
N ASN A 224 -3.27 14.46 -12.44
CA ASN A 224 -4.07 15.56 -13.02
C ASN A 224 -3.50 16.95 -12.68
N VAL A 225 -2.20 17.16 -12.95
CA VAL A 225 -1.51 18.38 -12.54
C VAL A 225 -2.03 19.65 -13.23
N TYR A 226 -2.47 20.64 -12.45
CA TYR A 226 -2.80 21.98 -12.93
C TYR A 226 -1.60 22.92 -12.81
N TYR A 227 -1.20 23.57 -13.91
CA TYR A 227 -0.25 24.68 -13.87
C TYR A 227 -0.96 26.00 -14.21
N ASN A 228 -1.69 26.06 -15.32
CA ASN A 228 -2.59 27.15 -15.70
C ASN A 228 -3.59 26.71 -16.80
N ALA A 229 -4.50 27.60 -17.21
CA ALA A 229 -5.53 27.31 -18.21
C ALA A 229 -4.96 26.92 -19.60
N SER A 230 -3.75 27.39 -19.93
CA SER A 230 -3.07 27.15 -21.22
C SER A 230 -2.04 26.01 -21.15
N SER A 231 -1.69 25.55 -19.95
CA SER A 231 -0.70 24.49 -19.69
C SER A 231 -1.14 23.71 -18.47
N HIS A 232 -1.76 22.55 -18.69
CA HIS A 232 -2.24 21.66 -17.64
C HIS A 232 -2.12 20.21 -18.13
N ASP A 233 -1.94 19.25 -17.23
CA ASP A 233 -1.83 17.82 -17.55
C ASP A 233 -3.21 17.18 -17.74
N TRP A 234 -3.82 17.45 -18.90
CA TRP A 234 -5.17 17.00 -19.23
C TRP A 234 -5.30 16.54 -20.68
N HIS A 235 -6.07 15.47 -20.88
CA HIS A 235 -6.67 15.10 -22.16
C HIS A 235 -8.01 14.39 -21.93
N LYS A 236 -8.89 14.36 -22.94
CA LYS A 236 -10.25 13.79 -22.83
C LYS A 236 -10.26 12.34 -22.33
N GLY A 237 -9.25 11.56 -22.70
CA GLY A 237 -9.09 10.17 -22.25
C GLY A 237 -8.99 10.01 -20.73
N LYS A 238 -8.62 11.04 -19.97
CA LYS A 238 -8.57 10.98 -18.49
C LYS A 238 -9.96 10.97 -17.83
N GLN A 239 -11.03 11.30 -18.58
CA GLN A 239 -12.41 11.25 -18.07
C GLN A 239 -12.82 9.83 -17.63
N GLN A 240 -12.25 8.80 -18.26
CA GLN A 240 -12.53 7.41 -17.89
C GLN A 240 -12.08 7.05 -16.46
N PHE A 241 -11.20 7.87 -15.87
CA PHE A 241 -10.71 7.72 -14.51
C PHE A 241 -11.39 8.69 -13.52
N GLY A 242 -12.49 9.33 -13.93
CA GLY A 242 -13.21 10.29 -13.09
C GLY A 242 -12.51 11.63 -12.91
N LEU A 243 -11.48 11.93 -13.70
CA LEU A 243 -10.79 13.22 -13.70
C LEU A 243 -11.55 14.25 -14.56
N THR A 244 -11.39 15.53 -14.24
CA THR A 244 -11.96 16.67 -14.98
C THR A 244 -10.90 17.68 -15.41
N ARG A 245 -11.19 18.42 -16.49
CA ARG A 245 -10.35 19.54 -16.94
C ARG A 245 -10.29 20.63 -15.87
N GLY A 246 -9.12 21.25 -15.70
CA GLY A 246 -8.88 22.21 -14.62
C GLY A 246 -7.96 21.67 -13.51
N GLY A 247 -7.67 20.36 -13.56
CA GLY A 247 -6.67 19.69 -12.73
C GLY A 247 -7.09 19.45 -11.28
N GLY A 248 -6.16 18.89 -10.50
CA GLY A 248 -6.39 18.40 -9.14
C GLY A 248 -7.04 17.02 -9.11
N ALA A 249 -6.79 16.29 -8.03
CA ALA A 249 -7.44 15.03 -7.71
C ALA A 249 -7.42 14.85 -6.18
N THR A 250 -8.46 14.26 -5.61
CA THR A 250 -8.35 13.74 -4.23
C THR A 250 -7.35 12.59 -4.17
N PRO A 251 -6.76 12.25 -3.00
CA PRO A 251 -5.79 11.15 -2.90
C PRO A 251 -6.29 9.84 -3.54
N ARG A 252 -7.55 9.47 -3.29
CA ARG A 252 -8.16 8.30 -3.92
C ARG A 252 -8.27 8.44 -5.45
N GLN A 253 -8.79 9.56 -5.95
CA GLN A 253 -8.88 9.79 -7.40
C GLN A 253 -7.50 9.78 -8.05
N SER A 254 -6.48 10.30 -7.36
CA SER A 254 -5.10 10.31 -7.80
C SER A 254 -4.55 8.89 -7.93
N VAL A 255 -4.76 8.03 -6.92
CA VAL A 255 -4.36 6.62 -6.99
C VAL A 255 -5.11 5.87 -8.09
N HIS A 256 -6.43 6.01 -8.14
CA HIS A 256 -7.28 5.36 -9.14
C HIS A 256 -6.86 5.74 -10.58
N ALA A 257 -6.74 7.04 -10.85
CA ALA A 257 -6.35 7.54 -12.16
C ALA A 257 -4.89 7.27 -12.47
N GLY A 258 -3.99 7.36 -11.48
CA GLY A 258 -2.57 7.07 -11.63
C GLY A 258 -2.33 5.61 -12.02
N ILE A 259 -3.03 4.65 -11.41
CA ILE A 259 -2.99 3.22 -11.81
C ILE A 259 -3.50 3.05 -13.26
N GLY A 260 -4.61 3.70 -13.61
CA GLY A 260 -5.16 3.65 -14.97
C GLY A 260 -4.22 4.24 -16.03
N ILE A 261 -3.58 5.37 -15.73
CA ILE A 261 -2.58 6.02 -16.57
C ILE A 261 -1.34 5.11 -16.68
N LEU A 262 -0.84 4.57 -15.56
CA LEU A 262 0.28 3.62 -15.55
C LEU A 262 -0.01 2.44 -16.48
N TYR A 263 -1.18 1.84 -16.38
CA TYR A 263 -1.61 0.78 -17.29
C TYR A 263 -1.58 1.24 -18.77
N GLN A 264 -2.16 2.41 -19.09
CA GLN A 264 -2.13 2.97 -20.45
C GLN A 264 -0.69 3.16 -20.97
N LYS A 265 0.24 3.56 -20.10
CA LYS A 265 1.66 3.76 -20.44
C LYS A 265 2.39 2.46 -20.78
N GLY A 266 1.86 1.31 -20.34
CA GLY A 266 2.36 -0.01 -20.71
C GLY A 266 1.75 -0.57 -22.00
N LEU A 267 0.72 0.07 -22.56
CA LEU A 267 0.09 -0.41 -23.79
C LEU A 267 0.88 -0.01 -25.04
N ARG A 268 0.85 -0.89 -26.04
CA ARG A 268 1.37 -0.64 -27.36
C ARG A 268 0.43 -1.18 -28.42
N THR A 269 -0.02 -0.28 -29.29
CA THR A 269 -0.83 -0.61 -30.46
C THR A 269 0.06 -0.79 -31.70
N SER A 270 -0.29 -1.73 -32.57
CA SER A 270 0.34 -1.89 -33.89
C SER A 270 0.10 -0.67 -34.80
N ASN A 271 0.97 -0.48 -35.80
CA ASN A 271 0.91 0.70 -36.68
C ASN A 271 -0.39 0.77 -37.50
N ASP A 272 -0.96 -0.38 -37.83
CA ASP A 272 -2.23 -0.55 -38.54
C ASP A 272 -3.46 -0.52 -37.61
N LEU A 273 -3.26 -0.29 -36.29
CA LEU A 273 -4.29 -0.25 -35.27
C LEU A 273 -5.10 -1.55 -35.11
N SER A 274 -4.59 -2.67 -35.60
CA SER A 274 -5.27 -3.97 -35.57
C SER A 274 -5.10 -4.75 -34.26
N SER A 275 -4.07 -4.43 -33.47
CA SER A 275 -3.76 -5.14 -32.22
C SER A 275 -3.23 -4.19 -31.16
N THR A 276 -3.58 -4.44 -29.90
CA THR A 276 -3.03 -3.74 -28.74
C THR A 276 -2.59 -4.74 -27.68
N LYS A 277 -1.31 -4.66 -27.28
CA LYS A 277 -0.72 -5.52 -26.25
C LYS A 277 -0.18 -4.70 -25.08
N PHE A 278 -0.05 -5.35 -23.93
CA PHE A 278 0.65 -4.80 -22.78
C PHE A 278 2.12 -5.24 -22.78
N LEU A 279 3.04 -4.29 -22.64
CA LEU A 279 4.48 -4.52 -22.71
C LEU A 279 5.12 -4.89 -21.37
N GLY A 280 4.38 -4.78 -20.26
CA GLY A 280 4.86 -5.07 -18.91
C GLY A 280 4.94 -3.84 -18.02
N TRP A 281 4.94 -4.07 -16.71
CA TRP A 281 4.94 -3.01 -15.70
C TRP A 281 6.25 -2.21 -15.67
N ASP A 282 7.38 -2.78 -16.06
CA ASP A 282 8.66 -2.06 -16.12
C ASP A 282 8.63 -0.96 -17.19
N VAL A 283 8.08 -1.28 -18.36
CA VAL A 283 7.89 -0.34 -19.48
C VAL A 283 6.85 0.71 -19.11
N ALA A 284 5.73 0.27 -18.51
CA ALA A 284 4.69 1.16 -18.01
C ALA A 284 5.25 2.19 -17.02
N THR A 285 6.05 1.72 -16.05
CA THR A 285 6.69 2.55 -15.02
C THR A 285 7.63 3.56 -15.65
N GLN A 286 8.53 3.13 -16.54
CA GLN A 286 9.44 4.06 -17.22
C GLN A 286 8.68 5.12 -18.04
N ASN A 287 7.58 4.73 -18.68
CA ASN A 287 6.77 5.64 -19.49
C ASN A 287 5.85 6.56 -18.66
N TYR A 288 5.63 6.24 -17.37
CA TYR A 288 4.88 7.08 -16.44
C TYR A 288 5.50 8.48 -16.39
N ASN A 289 6.82 8.53 -16.23
CA ASN A 289 7.62 9.75 -16.35
C ASN A 289 8.77 9.58 -17.35
N ALA A 290 8.42 9.56 -18.64
CA ALA A 290 9.37 9.34 -19.73
C ALA A 290 10.45 10.43 -19.89
N ARG A 291 10.33 11.57 -19.19
CA ARG A 291 11.34 12.63 -19.20
C ARG A 291 12.58 12.27 -18.38
N ASN A 292 12.42 11.43 -17.36
CA ASN A 292 13.55 10.93 -16.57
C ASN A 292 13.99 9.56 -17.11
N PRO A 293 15.17 9.43 -17.73
CA PRO A 293 15.64 8.16 -18.30
C PRO A 293 15.91 7.07 -17.26
N ASN A 294 16.05 7.42 -15.97
CA ASN A 294 16.29 6.49 -14.88
C ASN A 294 15.05 6.22 -14.02
N TYR A 295 13.88 6.73 -14.42
CA TYR A 295 12.68 6.73 -13.58
C TYR A 295 12.31 5.34 -13.05
N SER A 296 12.25 4.35 -13.94
CA SER A 296 11.92 2.97 -13.54
C SER A 296 12.95 2.42 -12.55
N LYS A 297 14.24 2.68 -12.78
CA LYS A 297 15.32 2.27 -11.87
C LYS A 297 15.17 2.87 -10.47
N GLU A 298 14.83 4.17 -10.39
CA GLU A 298 14.58 4.87 -9.13
C GLU A 298 13.35 4.33 -8.39
N VAL A 299 12.28 4.02 -9.11
CA VAL A 299 11.07 3.41 -8.53
C VAL A 299 11.41 2.02 -7.96
N TYR A 300 12.04 1.16 -8.75
CA TYR A 300 12.34 -0.21 -8.32
C TYR A 300 13.43 -0.28 -7.24
N SER A 301 14.34 0.69 -7.15
CA SER A 301 15.38 0.69 -6.11
C SER A 301 14.82 0.86 -4.69
N ARG A 302 13.57 1.34 -4.56
CA ARG A 302 12.89 1.57 -3.27
C ARG A 302 12.05 0.37 -2.82
N ILE A 303 11.87 -0.61 -3.70
CA ILE A 303 11.17 -1.84 -3.35
C ILE A 303 12.18 -2.76 -2.64
N PRO A 304 11.87 -3.24 -1.42
CA PRO A 304 12.78 -4.14 -0.70
C PRO A 304 13.05 -5.40 -1.53
N LYS A 305 14.32 -5.81 -1.58
CA LYS A 305 14.73 -7.06 -2.23
C LYS A 305 14.46 -8.20 -1.26
N ARG A 306 13.71 -9.20 -1.71
CA ARG A 306 13.48 -10.44 -0.97
C ARG A 306 14.66 -11.40 -1.10
#